data_AF-W0B6X1-F1
#
_entry.id   AF-W0B6X1-F1
#
_cell.length_a   1.000
_cell.length_b   1.000
_cell.length_c   1.000
_cell.angle_alpha   90.00
_cell.angle_beta   90.00
_cell.angle_gamma   90.00
#
_symmetry.space_group_name_H-M   'P 1'
#
loop_
_entity.id
_entity.type
_entity.pdbx_description
1 polymer ?
#
loop_
_entity_poly.entity_id
_entity_poly.type
_entity_poly.pdbx_seq_one_letter_code
_entity_poly.pdbx_strand_id
1 'polypeptide(L)'
;MATSEETHPLLIARIADDDEPGKYYFLSYRAPVPGTYEENLRPQAQTGLSIHHASGKFLMTSLIHVMEDNETYTIPNTKITITQHSHDISGVNISATLGYKCALKRHRKPSGMAWGKGSLKYPYAICTGEQLAYLSQHPNLWSKVFKLAADVNLASVPFTTIGNEDTPFTGTFLGNFKTVTVPPQQPLFGTVAGATIRDFNINGAILEPNGEGPSGIVAQVARDSAFTNITVNDFSMTAKNNQGIIAGFAERSTMHRMSVNGIIKYENDIENIGGLVGHGSELIIEQSKAQLILRALTPSKITNVGSLVGQLNKSSILNSYALSDYYLWPSHKSLEAVGSLIGRAANVELKQVYFSGDVNAHPSQNPASLAGEIADAPNESPDTILTAQGALLAIRGNRETLVGEKVTLETMYSADFLLAKGFNPDLWLFGSNSLPKLEYEYDPDEAPDINEDEEIEISEQLSNLID
;
A
#
# COMPACT_ATOMS: atom_id res chain seq x y z
N MET A 1 -36.91 29.30 3.02
CA MET A 1 -36.67 28.60 4.31
C MET A 1 -35.88 27.34 3.98
N ALA A 2 -34.62 27.12 4.34
CA ALA A 2 -33.66 27.91 5.10
C ALA A 2 -32.37 28.05 4.25
N THR A 3 -31.90 29.29 4.10
CA THR A 3 -30.57 29.59 3.59
C THR A 3 -29.58 29.22 4.68
N SER A 4 -28.82 28.13 4.53
CA SER A 4 -27.68 27.87 5.41
C SER A 4 -26.58 28.86 5.05
N GLU A 5 -26.44 29.89 5.87
CA GLU A 5 -25.34 30.84 5.82
C GLU A 5 -24.01 30.06 5.90
N GLU A 6 -23.21 30.20 4.86
CA GLU A 6 -21.89 29.60 4.74
C GLU A 6 -20.93 30.30 5.71
N THR A 7 -20.35 29.57 6.65
CA THR A 7 -19.31 30.06 7.55
C THR A 7 -17.93 29.83 6.94
N HIS A 8 -17.17 30.91 6.77
CA HIS A 8 -15.75 30.90 6.44
C HIS A 8 -14.97 31.32 7.69
N PRO A 9 -13.89 30.62 8.11
CA PRO A 9 -13.05 31.13 9.18
C PRO A 9 -12.23 32.32 8.64
N LEU A 10 -12.66 33.53 8.98
CA LEU A 10 -11.83 34.72 8.92
C LEU A 10 -11.20 34.88 10.31
N LEU A 11 -9.88 34.86 10.40
CA LEU A 11 -9.18 35.09 11.66
C LEU A 11 -8.90 36.58 11.84
N ILE A 12 -9.11 37.10 13.04
CA ILE A 12 -8.79 38.49 13.38
C ILE A 12 -8.04 38.43 14.70
N ALA A 13 -6.71 38.47 14.70
CA ALA A 13 -5.92 38.48 15.94
C ALA A 13 -5.73 39.92 16.43
N ARG A 14 -5.93 40.17 17.73
CA ARG A 14 -5.61 41.45 18.36
C ARG A 14 -4.24 41.34 19.03
N ILE A 15 -3.21 41.84 18.37
CA ILE A 15 -1.87 41.99 18.97
C ILE A 15 -1.79 43.43 19.48
N ALA A 16 -1.66 43.60 20.80
CA ALA A 16 -1.53 44.90 21.45
C ALA A 16 -0.16 44.96 22.13
N ASP A 17 0.53 46.08 21.96
CA ASP A 17 1.62 46.48 22.83
C ASP A 17 0.98 47.20 24.04
N ASP A 18 1.38 46.84 25.26
CA ASP A 18 0.80 47.41 26.49
C ASP A 18 1.04 48.94 26.57
N ASP A 19 2.03 49.44 25.83
CA ASP A 19 2.44 50.85 25.83
C ASP A 19 1.83 51.73 24.70
N GLU A 20 1.09 51.15 23.73
CA GLU A 20 0.37 51.92 22.71
C GLU A 20 -1.09 51.44 22.48
N PRO A 21 -2.07 52.00 23.21
CA PRO A 21 -3.47 51.68 22.97
C PRO A 21 -3.94 52.22 21.61
N GLY A 22 -4.07 51.35 20.60
CA GLY A 22 -4.82 51.68 19.38
C GLY A 22 -4.35 51.09 18.05
N LYS A 23 -3.30 50.26 17.99
CA LYS A 23 -2.87 49.61 16.75
C LYS A 23 -3.41 48.17 16.69
N TYR A 24 -3.97 47.78 15.53
CA TYR A 24 -4.56 46.46 15.28
C TYR A 24 -3.96 45.87 14.00
N TYR A 25 -3.70 44.56 13.99
CA TYR A 25 -3.21 43.81 12.82
C TYR A 25 -4.28 42.80 12.36
N PHE A 26 -4.44 42.61 11.05
CA PHE A 26 -5.47 41.71 10.48
C PHE A 26 -4.82 40.59 9.67
N LEU A 27 -5.16 39.32 9.96
CA LEU A 27 -4.61 38.17 9.24
C LEU A 27 -5.70 37.44 8.45
N SER A 28 -5.70 37.56 7.11
CA SER A 28 -6.55 36.75 6.25
C SER A 28 -5.71 35.74 5.47
N TYR A 29 -5.94 34.44 5.68
CA TYR A 29 -5.05 33.40 5.15
C TYR A 29 -5.80 32.24 4.48
N ARG A 30 -5.28 31.80 3.32
CA ARG A 30 -5.75 30.67 2.53
C ARG A 30 -4.62 30.04 1.70
N ALA A 31 -3.80 29.17 2.28
CA ALA A 31 -2.81 28.45 1.48
C ALA A 31 -3.36 27.20 0.75
N PRO A 32 -2.87 26.91 -0.46
CA PRO A 32 -3.17 25.68 -1.20
C PRO A 32 -2.28 24.49 -0.79
N VAL A 33 -1.17 24.71 -0.08
CA VAL A 33 -0.20 23.67 0.31
C VAL A 33 0.27 23.80 1.77
N PRO A 34 0.66 22.70 2.43
CA PRO A 34 1.24 22.72 3.76
C PRO A 34 2.61 23.42 3.75
N GLY A 35 2.95 24.08 4.86
CA GLY A 35 4.23 24.75 4.99
C GLY A 35 4.23 25.76 6.14
N THR A 36 5.41 26.32 6.38
CA THR A 36 5.63 27.48 7.23
C THR A 36 5.69 28.71 6.35
N TYR A 37 4.91 29.73 6.69
CA TYR A 37 4.82 30.97 5.94
C TYR A 37 5.19 32.11 6.87
N GLU A 38 6.17 32.91 6.49
CA GLU A 38 6.69 34.01 7.28
C GLU A 38 6.29 35.35 6.68
N GLU A 39 5.90 36.32 7.53
CA GLU A 39 5.61 37.68 7.09
C GLU A 39 5.97 38.72 8.16
N ASN A 40 6.38 39.90 7.71
CA ASN A 40 6.61 41.08 8.54
C ASN A 40 5.50 42.12 8.32
N LEU A 41 4.63 42.31 9.31
CA LEU A 41 3.51 43.25 9.27
C LEU A 41 3.98 44.65 9.68
N ARG A 42 3.70 45.69 8.89
CA ARG A 42 4.19 47.07 9.13
C ARG A 42 3.10 48.04 9.65
N PRO A 43 3.42 49.02 10.51
CA PRO A 43 2.47 49.93 11.18
C PRO A 43 1.64 50.86 10.28
N GLN A 44 2.05 51.09 9.03
CA GLN A 44 1.30 51.92 8.05
C GLN A 44 0.43 51.09 7.09
N ALA A 45 0.47 49.77 7.20
CA ALA A 45 -0.40 48.92 6.44
C ALA A 45 -1.78 48.93 7.10
N GLN A 46 -2.78 49.58 6.48
CA GLN A 46 -4.18 49.24 6.79
C GLN A 46 -4.50 47.78 6.38
N THR A 47 -3.55 47.04 5.80
CA THR A 47 -3.73 45.69 5.23
C THR A 47 -2.41 44.91 5.16
N GLY A 48 -2.36 43.75 5.81
CA GLY A 48 -1.41 42.63 5.56
C GLY A 48 -1.58 41.57 6.65
N LEU A 49 -1.80 40.27 6.42
CA LEU A 49 -1.73 39.37 5.23
C LEU A 49 -3.08 39.14 4.50
N SER A 50 -3.05 38.80 3.20
CA SER A 50 -4.18 38.28 2.37
C SER A 50 -3.78 37.05 1.53
N ILE A 51 -4.64 36.01 1.45
CA ILE A 51 -4.66 35.04 0.32
C ILE A 51 -6.11 34.79 -0.18
N HIS A 52 -6.39 34.97 -1.48
CA HIS A 52 -7.74 34.93 -2.07
C HIS A 52 -7.97 33.81 -3.11
N HIS A 53 -9.24 33.37 -3.27
CA HIS A 53 -9.99 33.54 -4.54
C HIS A 53 -11.51 33.48 -4.29
N ALA A 54 -12.27 34.39 -4.94
CA ALA A 54 -13.70 34.74 -4.78
C ALA A 54 -14.67 33.53 -4.65
N SER A 55 -15.88 33.61 -4.07
CA SER A 55 -16.88 34.68 -3.93
C SER A 55 -17.92 34.28 -2.86
N GLY A 56 -18.37 35.19 -1.99
CA GLY A 56 -19.55 34.97 -1.13
C GLY A 56 -19.36 35.44 0.32
N LYS A 57 -20.48 35.87 0.94
CA LYS A 57 -20.61 36.58 2.23
C LYS A 57 -19.67 36.11 3.37
N PHE A 58 -19.12 37.07 4.11
CA PHE A 58 -18.24 36.85 5.26
C PHE A 58 -19.03 36.75 6.59
N LEU A 59 -18.66 35.78 7.43
CA LEU A 59 -18.91 35.77 8.88
C LEU A 59 -17.57 35.99 9.58
N MET A 60 -17.49 37.01 10.43
CA MET A 60 -16.30 37.38 11.19
C MET A 60 -16.23 36.54 12.46
N THR A 61 -15.18 35.74 12.66
CA THR A 61 -14.85 35.18 13.98
C THR A 61 -13.73 35.99 14.60
N SER A 62 -14.01 36.73 15.67
CA SER A 62 -13.00 37.52 16.38
C SER A 62 -12.08 36.60 17.20
N LEU A 63 -10.76 36.68 16.98
CA LEU A 63 -9.77 36.11 17.88
C LEU A 63 -9.29 37.22 18.83
N ILE A 64 -9.76 37.20 20.07
CA ILE A 64 -9.27 38.12 21.11
C ILE A 64 -8.18 37.37 21.89
N HIS A 65 -7.00 37.22 21.30
CA HIS A 65 -5.82 36.69 21.98
C HIS A 65 -4.64 37.63 21.71
N VAL A 66 -4.05 38.16 22.78
CA VAL A 66 -2.82 38.98 22.74
C VAL A 66 -1.65 38.00 22.79
N MET A 67 -0.71 38.10 21.84
CA MET A 67 0.48 37.26 21.78
C MET A 67 1.71 38.07 22.19
N GLU A 68 2.54 37.50 23.06
CA GLU A 68 3.87 38.00 23.37
C GLU A 68 4.93 37.51 22.36
N ASP A 69 6.13 38.07 22.44
CA ASP A 69 7.25 37.60 21.62
C ASP A 69 7.64 36.16 21.94
N ASN A 70 7.84 35.39 20.87
CA ASN A 70 8.03 33.94 20.87
C ASN A 70 6.80 33.14 21.35
N GLU A 71 5.62 33.76 21.44
CA GLU A 71 4.40 33.02 21.73
C GLU A 71 3.87 32.30 20.48
N THR A 72 3.42 31.06 20.68
CA THR A 72 2.75 30.28 19.65
C THR A 72 1.31 30.00 20.07
N TYR A 73 0.37 30.41 19.24
CA TYR A 73 -1.05 30.15 19.42
C TYR A 73 -1.53 29.09 18.44
N THR A 74 -2.15 28.03 18.96
CA THR A 74 -2.86 27.03 18.14
C THR A 74 -4.33 27.38 18.09
N ILE A 75 -4.87 27.59 16.90
CA ILE A 75 -6.29 27.93 16.77
C ILE A 75 -7.13 26.70 17.15
N PRO A 76 -8.03 26.81 18.15
CA PRO A 76 -8.85 25.70 18.62
C PRO A 76 -9.59 25.01 17.48
N ASN A 77 -9.62 23.67 17.51
CA ASN A 77 -10.24 22.83 16.48
C ASN A 77 -9.64 22.96 15.07
N THR A 78 -8.44 23.53 14.94
CA THR A 78 -7.64 23.52 13.70
C THR A 78 -6.23 22.98 13.98
N LYS A 79 -5.50 22.64 12.92
CA LYS A 79 -4.06 22.37 12.94
C LYS A 79 -3.24 23.59 12.49
N ILE A 80 -3.83 24.79 12.51
CA ILE A 80 -3.12 26.03 12.21
C ILE A 80 -2.47 26.52 13.51
N THR A 81 -1.15 26.73 13.45
CA THR A 81 -0.41 27.41 14.50
C THR A 81 0.12 28.73 13.98
N ILE A 82 0.06 29.76 14.81
CA ILE A 82 0.63 31.08 14.52
C ILE A 82 1.67 31.35 15.59
N THR A 83 2.86 31.76 15.18
CA THR A 83 3.94 32.14 16.08
C THR A 83 4.27 33.61 15.84
N GLN A 84 4.30 34.41 16.90
CA GLN A 84 4.90 35.75 16.86
C GLN A 84 6.37 35.62 17.26
N HIS A 85 7.27 36.00 16.37
CA HIS A 85 8.71 35.92 16.63
C HIS A 85 9.24 37.18 17.33
N SER A 86 8.76 38.35 16.91
CA SER A 86 9.15 39.64 17.48
C SER A 86 8.13 40.73 17.19
N HIS A 87 8.04 41.75 18.04
CA HIS A 87 7.32 43.00 17.76
C HIS A 87 8.16 44.22 18.15
N ASP A 88 8.06 45.29 17.36
CA ASP A 88 8.60 46.62 17.69
C ASP A 88 7.77 47.74 17.02
N ILE A 89 8.24 48.99 17.18
CA ILE A 89 7.61 50.17 16.59
C ILE A 89 7.55 50.16 15.05
N SER A 90 8.33 49.28 14.39
CA SER A 90 8.47 49.15 12.95
C SER A 90 7.65 47.98 12.37
N GLY A 91 7.17 47.06 13.21
CA GLY A 91 6.28 45.98 12.80
C GLY A 91 6.22 44.77 13.72
N VAL A 92 5.52 43.72 13.27
CA VAL A 92 5.43 42.41 13.93
C VAL A 92 5.90 41.33 12.95
N ASN A 93 6.84 40.50 13.38
CA ASN A 93 7.29 39.32 12.64
C ASN A 93 6.48 38.10 13.09
N ILE A 94 5.83 37.43 12.15
CA ILE A 94 5.02 36.25 12.42
C ILE A 94 5.36 35.11 11.46
N SER A 95 5.11 33.88 11.91
CA SER A 95 4.95 32.73 11.04
C SER A 95 3.61 32.04 11.27
N ALA A 96 3.07 31.46 10.21
CA ALA A 96 1.92 30.57 10.27
C ALA A 96 2.31 29.20 9.73
N THR A 97 2.05 28.15 10.52
CA THR A 97 2.25 26.77 10.10
C THR A 97 0.89 26.09 9.91
N LEU A 98 0.69 25.48 8.74
CA LEU A 98 -0.53 24.74 8.42
C LEU A 98 -0.29 23.23 8.62
N GLY A 99 -0.78 22.67 9.72
CA GLY A 99 -0.66 21.24 10.04
C GLY A 99 -1.69 20.33 9.34
N TYR A 100 -2.24 20.74 8.19
CA TYR A 100 -3.11 19.90 7.36
C TYR A 100 -2.49 19.64 5.98
N LYS A 101 -2.09 18.39 5.71
CA LYS A 101 -1.61 17.94 4.38
C LYS A 101 -2.70 17.82 3.30
N CYS A 102 -3.95 18.23 3.55
CA CYS A 102 -5.06 17.99 2.63
C CYS A 102 -6.18 19.03 2.62
N ALA A 103 -6.13 19.98 1.67
CA ALA A 103 -7.21 20.87 1.23
C ALA A 103 -6.68 21.65 -0.01
N LEU A 104 -7.34 21.91 -1.16
CA LEU A 104 -8.72 21.79 -1.66
C LEU A 104 -8.71 21.94 -3.21
N LYS A 105 -9.52 21.17 -3.95
CA LYS A 105 -10.27 21.69 -5.13
C LYS A 105 -11.74 21.23 -5.05
N ARG A 106 -12.65 22.18 -5.31
CA ARG A 106 -14.12 22.08 -5.13
C ARG A 106 -14.75 21.03 -6.03
N HIS A 107 -15.16 19.90 -5.44
CA HIS A 107 -16.09 18.95 -6.05
C HIS A 107 -17.08 18.42 -5.00
N ARG A 108 -18.32 18.12 -5.41
CA ARG A 108 -19.38 17.59 -4.54
C ARG A 108 -18.95 16.21 -4.01
N LYS A 109 -18.64 16.14 -2.71
CA LYS A 109 -18.14 14.96 -1.99
C LYS A 109 -19.13 14.51 -0.90
N PRO A 110 -19.09 13.23 -0.47
CA PRO A 110 -19.67 12.78 0.79
C PRO A 110 -19.05 13.52 2.00
N SER A 111 -19.79 13.59 3.10
CA SER A 111 -19.36 14.33 4.32
C SER A 111 -18.00 13.85 4.84
N GLY A 112 -17.71 12.55 4.78
CA GLY A 112 -16.49 11.94 5.32
C GLY A 112 -15.25 11.91 4.42
N MET A 113 -15.28 12.48 3.20
CA MET A 113 -14.10 12.50 2.29
C MET A 113 -13.39 13.86 2.32
N ALA A 114 -12.12 13.99 1.91
CA ALA A 114 -11.45 15.30 1.88
C ALA A 114 -11.96 16.18 0.71
N TRP A 115 -12.00 15.64 -0.51
CA TRP A 115 -12.49 16.29 -1.74
C TRP A 115 -12.71 15.25 -2.85
N GLY A 116 -13.27 15.63 -4.01
CA GLY A 116 -13.45 14.74 -5.17
C GLY A 116 -14.91 14.49 -5.59
N LYS A 117 -15.09 13.71 -6.67
CA LYS A 117 -16.41 13.21 -7.15
C LYS A 117 -16.49 11.68 -7.21
N GLY A 118 -15.42 10.97 -6.86
CA GLY A 118 -15.37 9.51 -6.97
C GLY A 118 -15.26 9.00 -8.41
N SER A 119 -14.73 9.83 -9.32
CA SER A 119 -14.47 9.51 -10.73
C SER A 119 -12.97 9.47 -10.99
N LEU A 120 -12.51 8.82 -12.08
CA LEU A 120 -11.08 8.72 -12.37
C LEU A 120 -10.38 10.09 -12.47
N LYS A 121 -11.03 11.07 -13.12
CA LYS A 121 -10.51 12.45 -13.23
C LYS A 121 -10.54 13.22 -11.90
N TYR A 122 -11.45 12.86 -11.01
CA TYR A 122 -11.68 13.54 -9.74
C TYR A 122 -11.95 12.51 -8.63
N PRO A 123 -10.92 11.76 -8.20
CA PRO A 123 -11.06 10.73 -7.18
C PRO A 123 -11.43 11.35 -5.84
N TYR A 124 -12.05 10.57 -4.95
CA TYR A 124 -12.21 10.98 -3.56
C TYR A 124 -10.87 10.91 -2.84
N ALA A 125 -10.40 12.06 -2.35
CA ALA A 125 -9.14 12.12 -1.62
C ALA A 125 -9.31 11.65 -0.16
N ILE A 126 -8.34 10.84 0.28
CA ILE A 126 -8.24 10.27 1.62
C ILE A 126 -6.90 10.69 2.23
N CYS A 127 -6.95 11.26 3.43
CA CYS A 127 -5.82 11.94 4.06
C CYS A 127 -5.61 11.53 5.51
N THR A 128 -6.59 10.85 6.11
CA THR A 128 -6.54 10.41 7.51
C THR A 128 -7.18 9.04 7.65
N GLY A 129 -6.89 8.37 8.78
CA GLY A 129 -7.49 7.09 9.13
C GLY A 129 -9.00 7.17 9.18
N GLU A 130 -9.55 8.25 9.73
CA GLU A 130 -11.00 8.44 9.87
C GLU A 130 -11.70 8.55 8.52
N GLN A 131 -11.06 9.13 7.50
CA GLN A 131 -11.63 9.21 6.15
C GLN A 131 -11.64 7.85 5.45
N LEU A 132 -10.59 7.04 5.67
CA LEU A 132 -10.54 5.68 5.16
C LEU A 132 -11.52 4.75 5.91
N ALA A 133 -11.65 4.91 7.23
CA ALA A 133 -12.65 4.21 8.03
C ALA A 133 -14.07 4.64 7.66
N TYR A 134 -14.28 5.90 7.28
CA TYR A 134 -15.56 6.33 6.74
C TYR A 134 -15.90 5.56 5.47
N LEU A 135 -14.95 5.37 4.54
CA LEU A 135 -15.18 4.53 3.36
C LEU A 135 -15.69 3.14 3.73
N SER A 136 -15.10 2.52 4.75
CA SER A 136 -15.45 1.15 5.11
C SER A 136 -16.82 0.97 5.75
N GLN A 137 -17.45 2.07 6.17
CA GLN A 137 -18.82 2.07 6.69
C GLN A 137 -19.86 2.49 5.64
N HIS A 138 -19.44 2.81 4.41
CA HIS A 138 -20.32 3.35 3.36
C HIS A 138 -20.25 2.53 2.07
N PRO A 139 -20.90 1.35 2.02
CA PRO A 139 -20.87 0.45 0.85
C PRO A 139 -21.36 1.10 -0.45
N ASN A 140 -22.24 2.09 -0.35
CA ASN A 140 -22.72 2.88 -1.50
C ASN A 140 -21.60 3.68 -2.21
N LEU A 141 -20.39 3.75 -1.63
CA LEU A 141 -19.21 4.38 -2.22
C LEU A 141 -18.22 3.37 -2.81
N TRP A 142 -18.36 2.06 -2.57
CA TRP A 142 -17.36 1.05 -2.93
C TRP A 142 -17.17 0.79 -4.44
N SER A 143 -17.97 1.42 -5.29
CA SER A 143 -17.81 1.45 -6.75
C SER A 143 -17.11 2.71 -7.27
N LYS A 144 -16.62 3.58 -6.37
CA LYS A 144 -16.01 4.88 -6.71
C LYS A 144 -14.49 4.81 -6.74
N VAL A 145 -13.89 5.88 -7.27
CA VAL A 145 -12.43 6.07 -7.30
C VAL A 145 -11.97 6.85 -6.07
N PHE A 146 -10.97 6.34 -5.38
CA PHE A 146 -10.33 6.93 -4.20
C PHE A 146 -8.85 7.14 -4.44
N LYS A 147 -8.27 8.19 -3.84
CA LYS A 147 -6.84 8.46 -3.89
C LYS A 147 -6.30 8.86 -2.52
N LEU A 148 -5.27 8.17 -2.02
CA LEU A 148 -4.55 8.63 -0.85
C LEU A 148 -3.77 9.90 -1.21
N ALA A 149 -3.89 10.92 -0.37
CA ALA A 149 -3.17 12.18 -0.49
C ALA A 149 -2.18 12.40 0.66
N ALA A 150 -2.18 11.52 1.66
CA ALA A 150 -1.21 11.44 2.74
C ALA A 150 -1.10 9.99 3.21
N ASP A 151 -0.08 9.69 4.00
CA ASP A 151 -0.05 8.44 4.76
C ASP A 151 -1.23 8.37 5.72
N VAL A 152 -1.79 7.19 5.88
CA VAL A 152 -3.02 6.96 6.61
C VAL A 152 -2.78 5.94 7.72
N ASN A 153 -3.13 6.29 8.94
CA ASN A 153 -3.03 5.40 10.09
C ASN A 153 -4.42 5.00 10.59
N LEU A 154 -4.74 3.70 10.50
CA LEU A 154 -5.98 3.10 10.99
C LEU A 154 -5.83 2.38 12.34
N ALA A 155 -4.62 2.29 12.92
CA ALA A 155 -4.35 1.46 14.10
C ALA A 155 -5.23 1.77 15.33
N SER A 156 -5.65 3.04 15.47
CA SER A 156 -6.51 3.52 16.56
C SER A 156 -7.90 3.99 16.09
N VAL A 157 -8.27 3.68 14.85
CA VAL A 157 -9.54 4.10 14.25
C VAL A 157 -10.47 2.90 14.14
N PRO A 158 -11.72 2.97 14.62
CA PRO A 158 -12.70 1.91 14.40
C PRO A 158 -12.88 1.65 12.90
N PHE A 159 -12.43 0.48 12.47
CA PHE A 159 -12.41 0.08 11.07
C PHE A 159 -13.10 -1.26 10.91
N THR A 160 -14.02 -1.32 9.95
CA THR A 160 -14.51 -2.56 9.37
C THR A 160 -13.83 -2.77 8.03
N THR A 161 -13.63 -4.02 7.62
CA THR A 161 -13.08 -4.33 6.30
C THR A 161 -13.94 -3.76 5.15
N ILE A 162 -13.29 -3.25 4.08
CA ILE A 162 -13.96 -2.67 2.89
C ILE A 162 -14.33 -3.78 1.91
N GLY A 163 -15.60 -3.88 1.51
CA GLY A 163 -16.07 -4.93 0.60
C GLY A 163 -16.32 -6.26 1.30
N ASN A 164 -17.38 -6.96 0.89
CA ASN A 164 -17.73 -8.31 1.36
C ASN A 164 -18.38 -9.13 0.24
N GLU A 165 -18.74 -10.38 0.51
CA GLU A 165 -19.30 -11.27 -0.53
C GLU A 165 -20.61 -10.74 -1.14
N ASP A 166 -21.49 -10.13 -0.32
CA ASP A 166 -22.77 -9.57 -0.78
C ASP A 166 -22.60 -8.25 -1.52
N THR A 167 -21.62 -7.44 -1.12
CA THR A 167 -21.32 -6.13 -1.68
C THR A 167 -19.81 -5.98 -1.82
N PRO A 168 -19.21 -6.49 -2.92
CA PRO A 168 -17.78 -6.40 -3.12
C PRO A 168 -17.34 -4.97 -3.40
N PHE A 169 -16.09 -4.65 -3.08
CA PHE A 169 -15.47 -3.42 -3.57
C PHE A 169 -15.15 -3.58 -5.06
N THR A 170 -15.69 -2.67 -5.87
CA THR A 170 -15.63 -2.70 -7.36
C THR A 170 -14.98 -1.44 -7.93
N GLY A 171 -14.56 -0.53 -7.05
CA GLY A 171 -14.00 0.76 -7.40
C GLY A 171 -12.50 0.72 -7.68
N THR A 172 -11.90 1.89 -7.60
CA THR A 172 -10.46 2.07 -7.78
C THR A 172 -9.86 2.69 -6.53
N PHE A 173 -8.81 2.08 -6.00
CA PHE A 173 -8.05 2.60 -4.87
C PHE A 173 -6.63 2.96 -5.33
N LEU A 174 -6.35 4.26 -5.37
CA LEU A 174 -5.06 4.82 -5.78
C LEU A 174 -4.27 5.23 -4.53
N GLY A 175 -3.30 4.43 -4.14
CA GLY A 175 -2.49 4.67 -2.97
C GLY A 175 -1.49 5.80 -3.09
N ASN A 176 -1.14 6.23 -4.32
CA ASN A 176 -0.20 7.32 -4.59
C ASN A 176 1.13 7.19 -3.82
N PHE A 177 1.63 5.97 -3.72
CA PHE A 177 2.80 5.51 -2.99
C PHE A 177 2.81 5.93 -1.51
N LYS A 178 1.63 6.14 -0.91
CA LYS A 178 1.47 6.44 0.51
C LYS A 178 1.38 5.17 1.34
N THR A 179 1.70 5.29 2.61
CA THR A 179 1.65 4.19 3.58
C THR A 179 0.28 4.11 4.23
N VAL A 180 -0.25 2.90 4.36
CA VAL A 180 -1.45 2.59 5.14
C VAL A 180 -1.05 1.71 6.32
N THR A 181 -1.16 2.23 7.54
CA THR A 181 -1.06 1.42 8.76
C THR A 181 -2.42 0.79 9.02
N VAL A 182 -2.54 -0.53 8.81
CA VAL A 182 -3.78 -1.31 8.97
C VAL A 182 -3.94 -1.76 10.44
N PRO A 183 -5.15 -1.76 11.02
CA PRO A 183 -5.36 -2.25 12.38
C PRO A 183 -5.11 -3.77 12.45
N PRO A 184 -4.84 -4.31 13.66
CA PRO A 184 -4.71 -5.75 13.82
C PRO A 184 -6.04 -6.46 13.51
N GLN A 185 -5.95 -7.75 13.15
CA GLN A 185 -7.07 -8.68 12.92
C GLN A 185 -7.91 -8.50 11.65
N GLN A 186 -7.86 -7.34 10.99
CA GLN A 186 -8.72 -7.06 9.85
C GLN A 186 -7.91 -6.66 8.62
N PRO A 187 -8.19 -7.26 7.46
CA PRO A 187 -7.61 -6.82 6.20
C PRO A 187 -8.26 -5.52 5.73
N LEU A 188 -7.54 -4.79 4.87
CA LEU A 188 -8.02 -3.52 4.30
C LEU A 188 -9.28 -3.76 3.46
N PHE A 189 -9.25 -4.76 2.58
CA PHE A 189 -10.38 -5.20 1.78
C PHE A 189 -10.80 -6.64 2.13
N GLY A 190 -12.10 -6.90 2.04
CA GLY A 190 -12.69 -8.21 2.29
C GLY A 190 -12.78 -8.92 0.96
N THR A 191 -13.88 -8.69 0.26
CA THR A 191 -14.01 -9.11 -1.14
C THR A 191 -13.87 -7.91 -2.09
N VAL A 192 -13.01 -8.08 -3.08
CA VAL A 192 -12.87 -7.16 -4.22
C VAL A 192 -13.25 -7.89 -5.50
N ALA A 193 -13.99 -7.22 -6.38
CA ALA A 193 -14.49 -7.78 -7.63
C ALA A 193 -14.44 -6.73 -8.75
N GLY A 194 -13.75 -6.96 -9.86
CA GLY A 194 -13.64 -5.94 -10.91
C GLY A 194 -12.85 -4.69 -10.50
N ALA A 195 -12.08 -4.75 -9.41
CA ALA A 195 -11.47 -3.59 -8.79
C ALA A 195 -10.05 -3.31 -9.31
N THR A 196 -9.60 -2.07 -9.14
CA THR A 196 -8.19 -1.69 -9.37
C THR A 196 -7.61 -1.14 -8.08
N ILE A 197 -6.56 -1.78 -7.56
CA ILE A 197 -5.96 -1.47 -6.25
C ILE A 197 -4.46 -1.31 -6.46
N ARG A 198 -3.91 -0.10 -6.27
CA ARG A 198 -2.51 0.15 -6.65
C ARG A 198 -1.80 1.23 -5.88
N ASP A 199 -0.47 1.19 -5.93
CA ASP A 199 0.47 2.22 -5.48
C ASP A 199 0.42 2.52 -3.97
N PHE A 200 0.52 1.55 -3.06
CA PHE A 200 0.65 1.87 -1.63
C PHE A 200 1.51 0.87 -0.89
N ASN A 201 1.93 1.29 0.30
CA ASN A 201 2.75 0.50 1.21
C ASN A 201 1.97 0.14 2.47
N ILE A 202 2.20 -1.04 3.02
CA ILE A 202 1.77 -1.46 4.35
C ILE A 202 3.02 -1.92 5.10
N ASN A 203 3.33 -1.32 6.25
CA ASN A 203 4.51 -1.66 7.05
C ASN A 203 4.10 -2.14 8.44
N GLY A 204 4.71 -3.24 8.91
CA GLY A 204 4.55 -3.75 10.28
C GLY A 204 3.15 -4.26 10.63
N ALA A 205 2.36 -4.67 9.62
CA ALA A 205 1.00 -5.14 9.85
C ALA A 205 0.96 -6.54 10.47
N ILE A 206 0.06 -6.73 11.44
CA ILE A 206 -0.18 -8.01 12.11
C ILE A 206 -1.62 -8.45 11.84
N LEU A 207 -1.79 -9.57 11.13
CA LEU A 207 -3.11 -10.13 10.83
C LEU A 207 -3.38 -11.38 11.66
N GLU A 208 -4.42 -11.33 12.47
CA GLU A 208 -4.92 -12.46 13.25
C GLU A 208 -6.37 -12.73 12.84
N PRO A 209 -6.61 -13.56 11.80
CA PRO A 209 -7.95 -13.79 11.28
C PRO A 209 -8.87 -14.42 12.34
N ASN A 210 -10.05 -13.82 12.54
CA ASN A 210 -11.06 -14.30 13.49
C ASN A 210 -11.91 -15.47 12.95
N GLY A 211 -11.68 -15.92 11.72
CA GLY A 211 -12.43 -17.01 11.08
C GLY A 211 -11.54 -17.94 10.24
N GLU A 212 -12.09 -19.07 9.81
CA GLU A 212 -11.37 -20.09 9.03
C GLU A 212 -11.28 -19.77 7.54
N GLY A 213 -11.87 -18.66 7.08
CA GLY A 213 -11.88 -18.27 5.68
C GLY A 213 -10.52 -17.78 5.15
N PRO A 214 -10.42 -17.59 3.82
CA PRO A 214 -9.21 -17.06 3.20
C PRO A 214 -8.86 -15.68 3.77
N SER A 215 -7.57 -15.38 3.89
CA SER A 215 -7.14 -14.05 4.34
C SER A 215 -5.81 -13.60 3.75
N GLY A 216 -5.71 -12.28 3.58
CA GLY A 216 -4.49 -11.52 3.27
C GLY A 216 -4.69 -10.06 3.65
N ILE A 217 -3.61 -9.34 3.98
CA ILE A 217 -3.73 -7.99 4.58
C ILE A 217 -4.34 -6.97 3.62
N VAL A 218 -4.12 -7.16 2.32
CA VAL A 218 -4.70 -6.30 1.29
C VAL A 218 -6.15 -6.72 1.01
N ALA A 219 -6.40 -7.98 0.67
CA ALA A 219 -7.74 -8.52 0.40
C ALA A 219 -7.93 -9.91 1.00
N GLN A 220 -9.13 -10.28 1.44
CA GLN A 220 -9.43 -11.70 1.74
C GLN A 220 -9.61 -12.48 0.44
N VAL A 221 -10.43 -11.93 -0.45
CA VAL A 221 -10.88 -12.54 -1.70
C VAL A 221 -10.79 -11.52 -2.83
N ALA A 222 -10.13 -11.89 -3.92
CA ALA A 222 -10.07 -11.11 -5.14
C ALA A 222 -10.68 -11.87 -6.32
N ARG A 223 -11.54 -11.20 -7.09
CA ARG A 223 -12.10 -11.74 -8.34
C ARG A 223 -12.00 -10.69 -9.43
N ASP A 224 -11.56 -11.06 -10.63
CA ASP A 224 -11.59 -10.16 -11.78
C ASP A 224 -10.91 -8.81 -11.51
N SER A 225 -9.86 -8.78 -10.68
CA SER A 225 -9.30 -7.54 -10.11
C SER A 225 -7.81 -7.38 -10.43
N ALA A 226 -7.33 -6.14 -10.42
CA ALA A 226 -5.94 -5.81 -10.69
C ALA A 226 -5.26 -5.17 -9.47
N PHE A 227 -4.10 -5.73 -9.10
CA PHE A 227 -3.22 -5.23 -8.05
C PHE A 227 -1.90 -4.79 -8.65
N THR A 228 -1.43 -3.58 -8.32
CA THR A 228 -0.21 -3.03 -8.91
C THR A 228 0.61 -2.19 -7.95
N ASN A 229 1.93 -2.35 -7.93
CA ASN A 229 2.85 -1.53 -7.12
C ASN A 229 2.45 -1.49 -5.63
N ILE A 230 2.27 -2.66 -5.03
CA ILE A 230 1.93 -2.76 -3.62
C ILE A 230 3.10 -3.39 -2.89
N THR A 231 3.52 -2.72 -1.82
CA THR A 231 4.55 -3.24 -0.93
C THR A 231 3.94 -3.57 0.42
N VAL A 232 4.22 -4.77 0.93
CA VAL A 232 3.89 -5.16 2.30
C VAL A 232 5.17 -5.58 3.01
N ASN A 233 5.65 -4.74 3.94
CA ASN A 233 6.86 -5.02 4.70
C ASN A 233 6.57 -5.40 6.15
N ASP A 234 7.43 -6.25 6.70
CA ASP A 234 7.44 -6.65 8.10
C ASP A 234 6.09 -7.20 8.57
N PHE A 235 5.43 -7.96 7.68
CA PHE A 235 4.14 -8.55 7.97
C PHE A 235 4.26 -9.77 8.89
N SER A 236 3.26 -9.97 9.76
CA SER A 236 3.09 -11.22 10.50
C SER A 236 1.64 -11.67 10.49
N MET A 237 1.41 -12.98 10.40
CA MET A 237 0.09 -13.56 10.66
C MET A 237 0.14 -14.90 11.36
N THR A 238 -0.94 -15.23 12.07
CA THR A 238 -1.28 -16.62 12.39
C THR A 238 -2.28 -17.14 11.37
N ALA A 239 -1.80 -18.03 10.51
CA ALA A 239 -2.53 -18.59 9.40
C ALA A 239 -3.70 -19.49 9.85
N LYS A 240 -4.79 -19.38 9.10
CA LYS A 240 -5.94 -20.29 9.07
C LYS A 240 -5.98 -20.95 7.68
N ASN A 241 -7.15 -21.28 7.15
CA ASN A 241 -7.21 -21.86 5.81
C ASN A 241 -6.96 -20.80 4.72
N ASN A 242 -6.25 -21.15 3.64
CA ASN A 242 -5.99 -20.28 2.47
C ASN A 242 -5.42 -18.89 2.78
N GLN A 243 -4.11 -18.80 2.94
CA GLN A 243 -3.45 -17.60 3.44
C GLN A 243 -2.41 -17.08 2.46
N GLY A 244 -2.48 -15.79 2.15
CA GLY A 244 -1.45 -15.07 1.40
C GLY A 244 -1.25 -13.69 1.99
N ILE A 245 -0.06 -13.08 1.87
CA ILE A 245 0.14 -11.73 2.40
C ILE A 245 -0.77 -10.74 1.66
N ILE A 246 -0.87 -10.85 0.34
CA ILE A 246 -1.76 -9.98 -0.45
C ILE A 246 -3.21 -10.47 -0.38
N ALA A 247 -3.45 -11.74 -0.73
CA ALA A 247 -4.79 -12.31 -0.74
C ALA A 247 -4.85 -13.77 -0.30
N GLY A 248 -5.92 -14.17 0.39
CA GLY A 248 -6.14 -15.57 0.71
C GLY A 248 -6.61 -16.38 -0.50
N PHE A 249 -7.53 -15.81 -1.28
CA PHE A 249 -8.03 -16.37 -2.52
C PHE A 249 -8.03 -15.31 -3.62
N ALA A 250 -7.58 -15.67 -4.83
CA ALA A 250 -7.67 -14.79 -5.99
C ALA A 250 -8.03 -15.56 -7.28
N GLU A 251 -8.98 -15.03 -8.04
CA GLU A 251 -9.48 -15.63 -9.28
C GLU A 251 -9.53 -14.60 -10.41
N ARG A 252 -9.12 -14.97 -11.63
CA ARG A 252 -9.15 -14.11 -12.82
C ARG A 252 -8.54 -12.72 -12.56
N SER A 253 -7.45 -12.67 -11.79
CA SER A 253 -6.90 -11.42 -11.25
C SER A 253 -5.42 -11.27 -11.62
N THR A 254 -4.92 -10.03 -11.57
CA THR A 254 -3.51 -9.72 -11.85
C THR A 254 -2.79 -9.20 -10.62
N MET A 255 -1.55 -9.65 -10.44
CA MET A 255 -0.63 -9.22 -9.40
C MET A 255 0.64 -8.75 -10.10
N HIS A 256 0.76 -7.45 -10.33
CA HIS A 256 1.84 -6.88 -11.12
C HIS A 256 2.71 -6.00 -10.23
N ARG A 257 4.03 -6.21 -10.22
CA ARG A 257 4.96 -5.39 -9.42
C ARG A 257 4.57 -5.40 -7.94
N MET A 258 4.54 -6.60 -7.36
CA MET A 258 4.25 -6.80 -5.95
C MET A 258 5.55 -7.03 -5.17
N SER A 259 5.65 -6.46 -3.98
CA SER A 259 6.77 -6.71 -3.06
C SER A 259 6.23 -7.08 -1.70
N VAL A 260 6.50 -8.30 -1.22
CA VAL A 260 6.08 -8.70 0.12
C VAL A 260 7.21 -9.36 0.91
N ASN A 261 7.32 -9.02 2.19
CA ASN A 261 8.05 -9.83 3.16
C ASN A 261 7.26 -10.01 4.44
N GLY A 262 7.29 -11.22 4.99
CA GLY A 262 6.60 -11.49 6.24
C GLY A 262 6.79 -12.87 6.79
N ILE A 263 6.28 -13.04 8.01
CA ILE A 263 6.26 -14.29 8.76
C ILE A 263 4.83 -14.81 8.81
N ILE A 264 4.62 -16.02 8.30
CA ILE A 264 3.37 -16.74 8.50
C ILE A 264 3.60 -17.85 9.53
N LYS A 265 2.85 -17.80 10.62
CA LYS A 265 2.84 -18.81 11.68
C LYS A 265 1.60 -19.68 11.53
N TYR A 266 1.66 -20.95 11.90
CA TYR A 266 0.46 -21.79 11.91
C TYR A 266 0.43 -22.80 13.03
N GLU A 267 -0.77 -23.03 13.55
CA GLU A 267 -1.02 -23.86 14.73
C GLU A 267 -2.16 -24.89 14.54
N ASN A 268 -2.80 -24.88 13.37
CA ASN A 268 -3.88 -25.79 13.00
C ASN A 268 -3.62 -26.38 11.61
N ASP A 269 -4.49 -27.29 11.19
CA ASP A 269 -4.46 -27.85 9.84
C ASP A 269 -4.78 -26.76 8.81
N ILE A 270 -3.97 -26.67 7.74
CA ILE A 270 -4.08 -25.63 6.71
C ILE A 270 -4.01 -26.25 5.32
N GLU A 271 -4.85 -25.76 4.40
CA GLU A 271 -4.75 -26.15 2.99
C GLU A 271 -3.64 -25.36 2.31
N ASN A 272 -3.78 -24.05 2.12
CA ASN A 272 -2.88 -23.31 1.25
C ASN A 272 -2.18 -22.14 1.95
N ILE A 273 -0.86 -22.02 1.80
CA ILE A 273 -0.05 -20.86 2.20
C ILE A 273 0.77 -20.35 1.02
N GLY A 274 0.58 -19.08 0.67
CA GLY A 274 1.38 -18.33 -0.29
C GLY A 274 2.04 -17.12 0.33
N GLY A 275 3.16 -16.64 -0.21
CA GLY A 275 3.64 -15.30 0.16
C GLY A 275 2.77 -14.22 -0.47
N LEU A 276 2.36 -14.35 -1.73
CA LEU A 276 1.40 -13.42 -2.36
C LEU A 276 -0.04 -13.90 -2.16
N VAL A 277 -0.35 -15.11 -2.64
CA VAL A 277 -1.72 -15.64 -2.68
C VAL A 277 -1.82 -17.04 -2.10
N GLY A 278 -2.77 -17.29 -1.21
CA GLY A 278 -3.04 -18.65 -0.72
C GLY A 278 -3.48 -19.60 -1.84
N HIS A 279 -4.64 -19.33 -2.44
CA HIS A 279 -5.19 -20.12 -3.56
C HIS A 279 -5.53 -19.20 -4.75
N GLY A 280 -4.90 -19.47 -5.89
CA GLY A 280 -5.06 -18.78 -7.15
C GLY A 280 -5.68 -19.63 -8.26
N SER A 281 -6.56 -19.04 -9.08
CA SER A 281 -7.01 -19.61 -10.35
C SER A 281 -7.10 -18.54 -11.42
N GLU A 282 -6.62 -18.79 -12.64
CA GLU A 282 -6.62 -17.79 -13.71
C GLU A 282 -5.90 -16.50 -13.29
N LEU A 283 -4.79 -16.66 -12.55
CA LEU A 283 -3.96 -15.56 -12.08
C LEU A 283 -2.84 -15.25 -13.06
N ILE A 284 -2.49 -13.96 -13.15
CA ILE A 284 -1.28 -13.49 -13.81
C ILE A 284 -0.43 -12.78 -12.76
N ILE A 285 0.75 -13.32 -12.47
CA ILE A 285 1.72 -12.72 -11.55
C ILE A 285 2.94 -12.29 -12.35
N GLU A 286 3.26 -10.99 -12.32
CA GLU A 286 4.35 -10.45 -13.12
C GLU A 286 5.23 -9.53 -12.28
N GLN A 287 6.55 -9.59 -12.52
CA GLN A 287 7.50 -8.63 -11.96
C GLN A 287 7.41 -8.51 -10.43
N SER A 288 7.16 -9.64 -9.77
CA SER A 288 6.80 -9.65 -8.36
C SER A 288 7.84 -10.41 -7.54
N LYS A 289 7.94 -10.05 -6.26
CA LYS A 289 8.81 -10.72 -5.30
C LYS A 289 8.09 -11.05 -4.00
N ALA A 290 8.50 -12.16 -3.39
CA ALA A 290 8.05 -12.54 -2.06
C ALA A 290 9.17 -13.14 -1.23
N GLN A 291 9.32 -12.67 0.00
CA GLN A 291 10.14 -13.28 1.02
C GLN A 291 9.25 -13.82 2.13
N LEU A 292 9.04 -15.14 2.13
CA LEU A 292 8.17 -15.79 3.08
C LEU A 292 9.00 -16.59 4.10
N ILE A 293 8.81 -16.22 5.36
CA ILE A 293 9.25 -17.01 6.50
C ILE A 293 8.06 -17.80 7.02
N LEU A 294 8.17 -19.13 7.04
CA LEU A 294 7.10 -20.00 7.50
C LEU A 294 7.52 -20.68 8.81
N ARG A 295 6.65 -20.63 9.84
CA ARG A 295 6.91 -21.21 11.16
C ARG A 295 5.72 -22.06 11.63
N ALA A 296 5.95 -23.35 11.86
CA ALA A 296 4.99 -24.20 12.55
C ALA A 296 5.03 -23.94 14.07
N LEU A 297 3.88 -23.82 14.71
CA LEU A 297 3.74 -23.71 16.17
C LEU A 297 3.36 -25.03 16.83
N THR A 298 2.68 -25.92 16.08
CA THR A 298 2.20 -27.23 16.55
C THR A 298 2.27 -28.27 15.42
N PRO A 299 2.29 -29.58 15.75
CA PRO A 299 2.06 -30.66 14.79
C PRO A 299 0.69 -30.52 14.09
N SER A 300 0.70 -30.07 12.84
CA SER A 300 -0.53 -29.85 12.04
C SER A 300 -0.39 -30.42 10.62
N LYS A 301 -1.51 -30.67 9.94
CA LYS A 301 -1.53 -30.93 8.49
C LYS A 301 -1.28 -29.63 7.74
N ILE A 302 -0.36 -29.62 6.79
CA ILE A 302 -0.28 -28.53 5.81
C ILE A 302 -0.22 -29.12 4.41
N THR A 303 -1.10 -28.62 3.55
CA THR A 303 -1.32 -29.23 2.24
C THR A 303 -0.38 -28.62 1.21
N ASN A 304 -0.53 -27.33 0.89
CA ASN A 304 0.19 -26.67 -0.18
C ASN A 304 0.90 -25.41 0.34
N VAL A 305 2.21 -25.30 0.10
CA VAL A 305 3.02 -24.16 0.51
C VAL A 305 3.88 -23.67 -0.66
N GLY A 306 3.84 -22.37 -0.94
CA GLY A 306 4.78 -21.73 -1.86
C GLY A 306 5.09 -20.29 -1.47
N SER A 307 6.32 -19.81 -1.72
CA SER A 307 6.64 -18.42 -1.34
C SER A 307 5.96 -17.41 -2.24
N LEU A 308 5.53 -17.76 -3.45
CA LEU A 308 4.61 -16.92 -4.22
C LEU A 308 3.16 -17.35 -3.99
N VAL A 309 2.84 -18.62 -4.22
CA VAL A 309 1.45 -19.11 -4.18
C VAL A 309 1.34 -20.47 -3.51
N GLY A 310 0.33 -20.68 -2.67
CA GLY A 310 0.05 -22.01 -2.10
C GLY A 310 -0.43 -22.99 -3.17
N GLN A 311 -1.60 -22.75 -3.75
CA GLN A 311 -2.15 -23.51 -4.88
C GLN A 311 -2.47 -22.60 -6.06
N LEU A 312 -2.12 -23.02 -7.27
CA LEU A 312 -2.25 -22.22 -8.48
C LEU A 312 -2.79 -23.04 -9.65
N ASN A 313 -3.86 -22.59 -10.30
CA ASN A 313 -4.47 -23.26 -11.45
C ASN A 313 -4.63 -22.33 -12.65
N LYS A 314 -4.42 -22.81 -13.89
CA LYS A 314 -4.65 -22.05 -15.15
C LYS A 314 -4.03 -20.65 -15.16
N SER A 315 -2.81 -20.51 -14.69
CA SER A 315 -2.20 -19.21 -14.35
C SER A 315 -0.84 -19.03 -15.00
N SER A 316 -0.29 -17.81 -14.93
CA SER A 316 1.09 -17.54 -15.34
C SER A 316 1.85 -16.78 -14.26
N ILE A 317 3.16 -17.08 -14.12
CA ILE A 317 4.10 -16.28 -13.35
C ILE A 317 5.27 -15.90 -14.25
N LEU A 318 5.55 -14.61 -14.37
CA LEU A 318 6.62 -14.08 -15.22
C LEU A 318 7.54 -13.12 -14.46
N ASN A 319 8.83 -13.15 -14.77
CA ASN A 319 9.83 -12.17 -14.30
C ASN A 319 9.81 -11.93 -12.79
N SER A 320 9.65 -13.00 -12.01
CA SER A 320 9.38 -12.93 -10.57
C SER A 320 10.38 -13.75 -9.79
N TYR A 321 10.53 -13.47 -8.51
CA TYR A 321 11.38 -14.32 -7.68
C TYR A 321 10.86 -14.48 -6.26
N ALA A 322 11.34 -15.51 -5.57
CA ALA A 322 11.00 -15.70 -4.17
C ALA A 322 12.15 -16.18 -3.30
N LEU A 323 12.02 -15.87 -2.01
CA LEU A 323 12.89 -16.36 -0.96
C LEU A 323 12.08 -17.15 0.04
N SER A 324 12.57 -18.34 0.35
CA SER A 324 11.92 -19.27 1.28
C SER A 324 12.78 -19.45 2.52
N ASP A 325 12.21 -19.25 3.71
CA ASP A 325 12.79 -19.75 4.96
C ASP A 325 11.68 -20.49 5.70
N TYR A 326 11.57 -21.79 5.43
CA TYR A 326 10.52 -22.62 6.03
C TYR A 326 11.09 -23.42 7.18
N TYR A 327 10.46 -23.30 8.35
CA TYR A 327 10.75 -24.11 9.52
C TYR A 327 9.50 -24.93 9.85
N LEU A 328 9.47 -26.16 9.34
CA LEU A 328 8.35 -27.10 9.44
C LEU A 328 8.60 -28.10 10.58
N TRP A 329 8.77 -27.56 11.80
CA TRP A 329 9.05 -28.29 13.03
C TRP A 329 8.14 -27.77 14.16
N PRO A 330 7.57 -28.61 15.05
CA PRO A 330 7.75 -30.07 15.20
C PRO A 330 7.06 -30.92 14.11
N SER A 331 7.24 -32.25 14.15
CA SER A 331 6.73 -33.19 13.13
C SER A 331 5.26 -32.93 12.75
N HIS A 332 4.99 -32.69 11.46
CA HIS A 332 3.64 -32.50 10.93
C HIS A 332 2.84 -33.80 10.84
N LYS A 333 1.51 -33.69 11.01
CA LYS A 333 0.58 -34.82 10.83
C LYS A 333 0.59 -35.32 9.38
N SER A 334 0.72 -34.40 8.43
CA SER A 334 0.88 -34.67 7.00
C SER A 334 1.46 -33.42 6.31
N LEU A 335 2.41 -33.62 5.40
CA LEU A 335 2.87 -32.63 4.42
C LEU A 335 2.57 -33.19 3.03
N GLU A 336 1.87 -32.42 2.18
CA GLU A 336 1.52 -32.87 0.83
C GLU A 336 2.40 -32.24 -0.26
N ALA A 337 2.37 -30.92 -0.45
CA ALA A 337 3.03 -30.22 -1.54
C ALA A 337 3.65 -28.87 -1.09
N VAL A 338 4.87 -28.91 -0.58
CA VAL A 338 5.68 -27.75 -0.20
C VAL A 338 6.67 -27.48 -1.32
N GLY A 339 6.48 -26.41 -2.09
CA GLY A 339 7.44 -25.94 -3.08
C GLY A 339 7.98 -24.56 -2.70
N SER A 340 9.18 -24.19 -3.17
CA SER A 340 9.74 -22.87 -2.83
C SER A 340 9.05 -21.70 -3.54
N LEU A 341 8.40 -21.93 -4.68
CA LEU A 341 7.66 -20.91 -5.42
C LEU A 341 6.15 -21.14 -5.34
N ILE A 342 5.72 -22.34 -5.73
CA ILE A 342 4.32 -22.77 -5.73
C ILE A 342 4.23 -24.09 -4.96
N GLY A 343 3.22 -24.24 -4.10
CA GLY A 343 2.93 -25.52 -3.46
C GLY A 343 2.35 -26.54 -4.43
N ARG A 344 1.17 -26.24 -4.99
CA ARG A 344 0.51 -27.06 -6.00
C ARG A 344 0.17 -26.26 -7.25
N ALA A 345 0.57 -26.76 -8.42
CA ALA A 345 0.31 -26.12 -9.72
C ALA A 345 -0.51 -27.04 -10.64
N ALA A 346 -1.44 -26.48 -11.41
CA ALA A 346 -2.14 -27.17 -12.49
C ALA A 346 -2.31 -26.21 -13.67
N ASN A 347 -1.88 -26.60 -14.88
CA ASN A 347 -1.94 -25.74 -16.07
C ASN A 347 -1.30 -24.35 -15.84
N VAL A 348 -0.04 -24.32 -15.39
CA VAL A 348 0.66 -23.06 -15.06
C VAL A 348 1.83 -22.81 -16.01
N GLU A 349 1.92 -21.59 -16.53
CA GLU A 349 3.09 -21.11 -17.26
C GLU A 349 4.07 -20.41 -16.31
N LEU A 350 5.35 -20.79 -16.35
CA LEU A 350 6.42 -20.08 -15.66
C LEU A 350 7.46 -19.59 -16.64
N LYS A 351 7.80 -18.30 -16.58
CA LYS A 351 8.84 -17.72 -17.43
C LYS A 351 9.72 -16.76 -16.63
N GLN A 352 11.03 -17.02 -16.61
CA GLN A 352 12.00 -16.16 -15.92
C GLN A 352 11.65 -16.01 -14.42
N VAL A 353 11.41 -17.15 -13.75
CA VAL A 353 11.04 -17.22 -12.33
C VAL A 353 12.12 -17.93 -11.53
N TYR A 354 12.60 -17.28 -10.47
CA TYR A 354 13.77 -17.72 -9.70
C TYR A 354 13.45 -17.87 -8.22
N PHE A 355 14.18 -18.73 -7.52
CA PHE A 355 14.09 -18.78 -6.07
C PHE A 355 15.40 -19.12 -5.38
N SER A 356 15.48 -18.72 -4.11
CA SER A 356 16.52 -19.13 -3.17
C SER A 356 15.95 -19.34 -1.77
N GLY A 357 16.81 -19.75 -0.85
CA GLY A 357 16.47 -20.06 0.53
C GLY A 357 16.27 -21.54 0.82
N ASP A 358 15.91 -21.82 2.07
CA ASP A 358 15.97 -23.14 2.68
C ASP A 358 14.61 -23.61 3.18
N VAL A 359 14.35 -24.91 2.97
CA VAL A 359 13.18 -25.61 3.49
C VAL A 359 13.63 -26.62 4.53
N ASN A 360 13.48 -26.26 5.81
CA ASN A 360 13.86 -27.09 6.95
C ASN A 360 12.64 -27.87 7.44
N ALA A 361 12.53 -29.13 7.03
CA ALA A 361 11.45 -30.03 7.44
C ALA A 361 11.92 -31.11 8.41
N HIS A 362 11.01 -31.60 9.24
CA HIS A 362 11.28 -32.73 10.14
C HIS A 362 11.72 -33.99 9.36
N PRO A 363 12.76 -34.74 9.79
CA PRO A 363 13.31 -35.89 9.05
C PRO A 363 12.33 -37.03 8.72
N SER A 364 11.22 -37.13 9.44
CA SER A 364 10.19 -38.14 9.22
C SER A 364 9.24 -37.82 8.06
N GLN A 365 9.37 -36.64 7.44
CA GLN A 365 8.49 -36.20 6.37
C GLN A 365 8.89 -36.83 5.03
N ASN A 366 7.90 -37.05 4.18
CA ASN A 366 8.12 -37.63 2.86
C ASN A 366 8.97 -36.66 2.01
N PRO A 367 10.18 -37.02 1.54
CA PRO A 367 10.98 -36.13 0.73
C PRO A 367 10.27 -35.66 -0.55
N ALA A 368 9.31 -36.46 -1.08
CA ALA A 368 8.50 -36.07 -2.23
C ALA A 368 7.57 -34.88 -1.95
N SER A 369 7.11 -34.71 -0.71
CA SER A 369 6.23 -33.59 -0.35
C SER A 369 6.96 -32.26 -0.26
N LEU A 370 8.30 -32.27 -0.27
CA LEU A 370 9.12 -31.06 -0.22
C LEU A 370 9.39 -30.49 -1.61
N ALA A 371 8.83 -31.09 -2.65
CA ALA A 371 8.99 -30.69 -4.04
C ALA A 371 7.78 -29.93 -4.61
N GLY A 372 6.74 -29.62 -3.84
CA GLY A 372 5.49 -29.19 -4.45
C GLY A 372 4.91 -30.23 -5.43
N GLU A 373 3.75 -29.96 -5.98
CA GLU A 373 3.03 -30.89 -6.85
C GLU A 373 2.58 -30.18 -8.13
N ILE A 374 2.77 -30.85 -9.28
CA ILE A 374 2.13 -30.45 -10.54
C ILE A 374 1.04 -31.47 -10.84
N ALA A 375 -0.22 -31.06 -10.69
CA ALA A 375 -1.39 -31.87 -11.04
C ALA A 375 -1.68 -31.75 -12.54
N ASP A 376 -2.02 -32.87 -13.18
CA ASP A 376 -2.38 -32.97 -14.60
C ASP A 376 -1.28 -32.51 -15.58
N ALA A 377 -0.07 -33.06 -15.49
CA ALA A 377 0.81 -33.11 -16.66
C ALA A 377 0.13 -34.02 -17.71
N PRO A 378 -0.46 -33.51 -18.80
CA PRO A 378 -1.24 -34.35 -19.70
C PRO A 378 -0.28 -35.32 -20.37
N ASN A 379 -0.63 -36.59 -20.32
CA ASN A 379 -0.03 -37.59 -21.20
C ASN A 379 -0.21 -37.09 -22.64
N GLU A 380 0.91 -36.75 -23.28
CA GLU A 380 1.05 -36.58 -24.72
C GLU A 380 0.05 -35.62 -25.40
N SER A 381 0.26 -34.31 -25.24
CA SER A 381 -0.07 -33.34 -26.30
C SER A 381 1.06 -32.30 -26.42
N PRO A 382 1.51 -31.91 -27.63
CA PRO A 382 2.63 -30.97 -27.80
C PRO A 382 2.36 -29.54 -27.29
N ASP A 383 1.12 -29.23 -26.90
CA ASP A 383 0.67 -27.87 -26.58
C ASP A 383 0.38 -27.66 -25.08
N THR A 384 0.70 -28.62 -24.20
CA THR A 384 0.73 -28.34 -22.76
C THR A 384 2.08 -27.77 -22.36
N ILE A 385 2.15 -26.46 -22.49
CA ILE A 385 3.38 -25.70 -22.36
C ILE A 385 3.63 -25.36 -20.88
N LEU A 386 4.43 -26.19 -20.21
CA LEU A 386 5.50 -25.66 -19.37
C LEU A 386 6.63 -25.25 -20.34
N THR A 387 6.58 -24.06 -20.97
CA THR A 387 7.72 -23.53 -21.76
C THR A 387 8.73 -23.00 -20.78
N ALA A 388 9.39 -23.94 -20.14
CA ALA A 388 10.57 -23.71 -19.36
C ALA A 388 11.74 -23.42 -20.30
N GLN A 389 11.84 -22.19 -20.83
CA GLN A 389 13.17 -21.67 -21.14
C GLN A 389 13.85 -21.34 -19.78
N GLY A 390 14.22 -22.38 -19.01
CA GLY A 390 14.94 -22.26 -17.73
C GLY A 390 14.33 -22.93 -16.48
N ALA A 391 13.08 -23.40 -16.48
CA ALA A 391 12.55 -24.15 -15.32
C ALA A 391 12.94 -25.64 -15.37
N LEU A 392 13.63 -26.12 -14.34
CA LEU A 392 13.97 -27.53 -14.24
C LEU A 392 12.69 -28.34 -14.01
N LEU A 393 12.34 -29.19 -14.98
CA LEU A 393 11.43 -30.33 -14.79
C LEU A 393 12.02 -31.20 -13.69
N ALA A 394 11.43 -31.30 -12.48
CA ALA A 394 11.83 -32.43 -11.65
C ALA A 394 11.12 -33.69 -12.12
N ILE A 395 11.98 -34.55 -12.64
CA ILE A 395 11.81 -35.97 -12.73
C ILE A 395 11.80 -36.52 -11.30
N ARG A 396 10.87 -37.44 -11.01
CA ARG A 396 10.84 -38.19 -9.75
C ARG A 396 12.23 -38.78 -9.44
N GLY A 397 12.80 -38.40 -8.30
CA GLY A 397 13.97 -39.08 -7.74
C GLY A 397 15.01 -38.13 -7.16
N ASN A 398 15.12 -38.16 -5.83
CA ASN A 398 16.21 -37.65 -4.98
C ASN A 398 16.93 -36.35 -5.39
N ARG A 399 16.57 -35.30 -4.63
CA ARG A 399 17.21 -33.97 -4.48
C ARG A 399 17.00 -33.03 -5.67
N GLU A 400 15.84 -32.37 -5.68
CA GLU A 400 15.58 -30.97 -6.09
C GLU A 400 14.07 -30.72 -6.11
N THR A 401 13.62 -29.54 -5.67
CA THR A 401 12.22 -29.26 -5.35
C THR A 401 11.69 -28.10 -6.19
N LEU A 402 11.29 -28.42 -7.45
CA LEU A 402 10.06 -28.02 -8.19
C LEU A 402 9.27 -26.85 -7.55
N VAL A 403 9.07 -25.67 -8.15
CA VAL A 403 8.69 -25.35 -9.54
C VAL A 403 9.30 -23.97 -9.89
N GLY A 404 10.46 -23.95 -10.59
CA GLY A 404 11.23 -22.76 -11.03
C GLY A 404 12.75 -22.99 -10.99
N GLU A 405 13.58 -22.01 -11.34
CA GLU A 405 15.05 -22.15 -11.33
C GLU A 405 15.62 -21.83 -9.93
N LYS A 406 16.15 -22.84 -9.21
CA LYS A 406 16.85 -22.62 -7.94
C LYS A 406 18.21 -21.97 -8.22
N VAL A 407 18.48 -20.87 -7.54
CA VAL A 407 19.75 -20.14 -7.63
C VAL A 407 20.30 -19.88 -6.23
N THR A 408 21.62 -19.67 -6.11
CA THR A 408 22.17 -19.25 -4.81
C THR A 408 21.73 -17.84 -4.48
N LEU A 409 21.73 -17.48 -3.20
CA LEU A 409 21.44 -16.11 -2.78
C LEU A 409 22.41 -15.10 -3.41
N GLU A 410 23.70 -15.44 -3.50
CA GLU A 410 24.71 -14.65 -4.20
C GLU A 410 24.40 -14.46 -5.69
N THR A 411 23.88 -15.50 -6.35
CA THR A 411 23.45 -15.39 -7.76
C THR A 411 22.26 -14.44 -7.91
N MET A 412 21.33 -14.42 -6.95
CA MET A 412 20.21 -13.47 -6.95
C MET A 412 20.64 -12.02 -6.68
N TYR A 413 21.83 -11.79 -6.13
CA TYR A 413 22.39 -10.44 -6.00
C TYR A 413 23.05 -9.94 -7.29
N SER A 414 23.31 -10.83 -8.24
CA SER A 414 24.00 -10.47 -9.48
C SER A 414 23.05 -9.77 -10.45
N ALA A 415 23.27 -8.45 -10.63
CA ALA A 415 22.62 -7.66 -11.67
C ALA A 415 22.83 -8.30 -13.05
N ASP A 416 24.07 -8.67 -13.39
CA ASP A 416 24.41 -9.30 -14.67
C ASP A 416 23.60 -10.57 -14.92
N PHE A 417 23.45 -11.42 -13.91
CA PHE A 417 22.61 -12.62 -14.00
C PHE A 417 21.16 -12.26 -14.30
N LEU A 418 20.54 -11.38 -13.50
CA LEU A 418 19.13 -11.04 -13.63
C LEU A 418 18.83 -10.31 -14.95
N LEU A 419 19.71 -9.42 -15.39
CA LEU A 419 19.63 -8.74 -16.69
C LEU A 419 19.72 -9.73 -17.85
N ALA A 420 20.66 -10.68 -17.80
CA ALA A 420 20.76 -11.76 -18.80
C ALA A 420 19.52 -12.66 -18.81
N LYS A 421 18.84 -12.75 -17.67
CA LYS A 421 17.57 -13.44 -17.50
C LYS A 421 16.34 -12.59 -17.85
N GLY A 422 16.52 -11.36 -18.34
CA GLY A 422 15.47 -10.49 -18.89
C GLY A 422 14.75 -9.61 -17.87
N PHE A 423 15.29 -9.45 -16.66
CA PHE A 423 14.80 -8.43 -15.73
C PHE A 423 15.10 -7.04 -16.31
N ASN A 424 14.12 -6.14 -16.29
CA ASN A 424 14.26 -4.79 -16.83
C ASN A 424 14.99 -3.87 -15.83
N PRO A 425 16.13 -3.26 -16.17
CA PRO A 425 16.83 -2.30 -15.30
C PRO A 425 16.06 -1.02 -15.00
N ASP A 426 15.08 -0.63 -15.82
CA ASP A 426 14.22 0.51 -15.54
C ASP A 426 13.19 0.19 -14.44
N LEU A 427 12.99 -1.10 -14.15
CA LEU A 427 12.01 -1.57 -13.17
C LEU A 427 12.66 -2.13 -11.91
N TRP A 428 13.83 -2.75 -12.04
CA TRP A 428 14.55 -3.40 -10.96
C TRP A 428 15.83 -2.62 -10.64
N LEU A 429 15.89 -2.06 -9.44
CA LEU A 429 17.07 -1.45 -8.85
C LEU A 429 17.96 -2.54 -8.26
N PHE A 430 19.17 -2.67 -8.80
CA PHE A 430 20.16 -3.65 -8.34
C PHE A 430 21.18 -2.98 -7.41
N GLY A 431 21.31 -3.50 -6.19
CA GLY A 431 22.32 -3.04 -5.22
C GLY A 431 23.51 -3.98 -5.12
N SER A 432 24.59 -3.53 -4.48
CA SER A 432 25.74 -4.37 -4.18
C SER A 432 25.41 -5.35 -3.06
N ASN A 433 25.53 -6.67 -3.32
CA ASN A 433 25.25 -7.74 -2.35
C ASN A 433 23.87 -7.67 -1.69
N SER A 434 22.87 -7.18 -2.43
CA SER A 434 21.49 -7.11 -1.97
C SER A 434 20.55 -7.65 -3.04
N LEU A 435 19.35 -8.03 -2.60
CA LEU A 435 18.28 -8.43 -3.50
C LEU A 435 17.84 -7.22 -4.32
N PRO A 436 17.46 -7.43 -5.60
CA PRO A 436 16.90 -6.36 -6.41
C PRO A 436 15.63 -5.79 -5.76
N LYS A 437 15.41 -4.49 -5.89
CA LYS A 437 14.18 -3.83 -5.46
C LYS A 437 13.44 -3.33 -6.68
N LEU A 438 12.12 -3.26 -6.63
CA LEU A 438 11.35 -2.55 -7.64
C LEU A 438 11.59 -1.05 -7.47
N GLU A 439 11.67 -0.31 -8.57
CA GLU A 439 11.97 1.13 -8.56
C GLU A 439 11.06 1.96 -7.64
N TYR A 440 9.80 1.57 -7.52
CA TYR A 440 8.83 2.28 -6.67
C TYR A 440 8.97 1.95 -5.17
N GLU A 441 9.77 0.94 -4.80
CA GLU A 441 10.08 0.64 -3.39
C GLU A 441 11.10 1.63 -2.80
N TYR A 442 11.58 2.59 -3.59
CA TYR A 442 12.57 3.56 -3.17
C TYR A 442 12.02 4.53 -2.12
N ASP A 443 12.83 4.78 -1.09
CA ASP A 443 12.52 5.64 0.04
C ASP A 443 12.56 7.12 -0.40
N PRO A 444 11.47 7.89 -0.28
CA PRO A 444 11.50 9.32 -0.58
C PRO A 444 12.47 10.11 0.31
N ASP A 445 12.92 9.56 1.44
CA ASP A 445 13.92 10.20 2.31
C ASP A 445 15.38 10.04 1.80
N GLU A 446 15.61 9.22 0.77
CA GLU A 446 16.91 9.07 0.09
C GLU A 446 16.94 9.70 -1.33
N ALA A 447 15.94 10.48 -1.73
CA ALA A 447 15.91 11.08 -3.07
C ALA A 447 17.22 11.83 -3.42
N PRO A 448 17.90 11.51 -4.54
CA PRO A 448 18.79 12.49 -5.15
C PRO A 448 17.93 13.72 -5.51
N ASP A 449 18.51 14.90 -5.36
CA ASP A 449 17.88 16.21 -5.59
C ASP A 449 17.26 16.27 -7.01
N ILE A 450 16.00 15.84 -7.16
CA ILE A 450 15.29 15.88 -8.43
C ILE A 450 14.72 17.29 -8.54
N ASN A 451 15.33 18.07 -9.42
CA ASN A 451 14.98 19.45 -9.67
C ASN A 451 13.51 19.53 -10.13
N GLU A 452 12.70 20.41 -9.53
CA GLU A 452 11.24 20.57 -9.81
C GLU A 452 10.92 20.79 -11.30
N ASP A 453 11.91 21.14 -12.11
CA ASP A 453 11.81 21.33 -13.55
C ASP A 453 11.56 20.01 -14.34
N GLU A 454 11.97 18.84 -13.86
CA GLU A 454 11.74 17.55 -14.57
C GLU A 454 10.28 17.05 -14.48
N GLU A 455 9.54 17.44 -13.43
CA GLU A 455 8.14 17.03 -13.25
C GLU A 455 7.21 17.71 -14.28
N ILE A 456 7.58 18.90 -14.75
CA ILE A 456 6.83 19.65 -15.77
C ILE A 456 7.00 19.01 -17.15
N GLU A 457 8.21 18.56 -17.48
CA GLU A 457 8.55 18.02 -18.80
C GLU A 457 7.88 16.66 -19.07
N ILE A 458 7.74 15.81 -18.04
CA ILE A 458 7.03 14.52 -18.14
C ILE A 458 5.51 14.74 -18.33
N SER A 459 4.95 15.80 -17.73
CA SER A 459 3.52 16.11 -17.86
C SER A 459 3.15 16.66 -19.24
N GLU A 460 4.05 17.42 -19.88
CA GLU A 460 3.87 17.93 -21.25
C GLU A 460 4.09 16.83 -22.31
N GLN A 461 4.97 15.85 -22.05
CA GLN A 461 5.13 14.72 -22.97
C GLN A 461 3.91 13.79 -22.96
N LEU A 462 3.24 13.62 -21.81
CA LEU A 462 2.03 12.80 -21.70
C LEU A 462 0.76 13.46 -22.27
N SER A 463 0.69 14.79 -22.33
CA SER A 463 -0.45 15.49 -22.94
C SER A 463 -0.41 15.43 -24.47
N ASN A 464 0.79 15.41 -25.07
CA ASN A 464 1.00 15.30 -26.52
C ASN A 464 0.77 13.89 -27.10
N LEU A 465 0.52 12.89 -26.25
CA LEU A 465 0.20 11.52 -26.65
C LEU A 465 -1.32 11.25 -26.70
N ILE A 466 -2.15 12.23 -26.34
CA ILE A 466 -3.62 12.08 -26.24
C ILE A 466 -4.38 12.93 -27.28
N ASP A 467 -3.69 13.64 -28.17
CA ASP A 467 -4.29 14.33 -29.32
C ASP A 467 -4.07 13.59 -30.66
#